data_AF-A0A8T3V773-F1
#
_entry.id   AF-A0A8T3V773-F1
#
_cell.length_a   1.000
_cell.length_b   1.000
_cell.length_c   1.000
_cell.angle_alpha   90.00
_cell.angle_beta   90.00
_cell.angle_gamma   90.00
#
_symmetry.space_group_name_H-M   'P 1'
#
loop_
_entity.id
_entity.type
_entity.pdbx_description
1 polymer ?
#
loop_
_entity_poly.entity_id
_entity_poly.type
_entity_poly.pdbx_seq_one_letter_code
_entity_poly.pdbx_strand_id
1 'polypeptide(L)'
;MNLLWFYVAIVLAISDVLHTQIMWKVFNNFYIILGGLIQQTTKTTWQTWLAHETMEAGFHFIVLSIVFLNPVVGIQAALIHFVIDVSHTVLIRNMGEIEHRALHFVIESLFFILIYGF
;
A
#
# COMPACT_ATOMS: atom_id res chain seq x y z
N MET A 1 16.44 10.26 -19.61
CA MET A 1 15.24 10.08 -18.76
C MET A 1 15.63 9.19 -17.61
N ASN A 2 15.54 9.70 -16.38
CA ASN A 2 15.74 8.88 -15.20
C ASN A 2 14.54 7.93 -15.07
N LEU A 3 14.77 6.61 -15.14
CA LEU A 3 13.70 5.60 -15.05
C LEU A 3 13.37 5.24 -13.60
N LEU A 4 13.96 5.93 -12.61
CA LEU A 4 13.71 5.68 -11.20
C LEU A 4 12.22 5.71 -10.86
N TRP A 5 11.47 6.70 -11.37
CA TRP A 5 10.01 6.79 -11.12
C TRP A 5 9.27 5.50 -11.52
N PHE A 6 9.65 4.92 -12.66
CA PHE A 6 8.99 3.75 -13.23
C PHE A 6 9.34 2.49 -12.43
N TYR A 7 10.61 2.35 -12.06
CA TYR A 7 11.04 1.24 -11.21
C TYR A 7 10.38 1.28 -9.83
N VAL A 8 10.25 2.46 -9.22
CA VAL A 8 9.57 2.60 -7.93
C VAL A 8 8.11 2.20 -8.05
N ALA A 9 7.39 2.68 -9.08
CA ALA A 9 6.00 2.32 -9.31
C ALA A 9 5.80 0.82 -9.55
N ILE A 10 6.67 0.17 -10.34
CA ILE A 10 6.63 -1.29 -10.55
C ILE A 10 6.85 -2.04 -9.24
N VAL A 11 7.87 -1.67 -8.47
CA VAL A 11 8.18 -2.37 -7.22
C VAL A 11 7.06 -2.17 -6.20
N LEU A 12 6.42 -1.00 -6.17
CA LEU A 12 5.25 -0.76 -5.32
C LEU A 12 4.06 -1.64 -5.72
N ALA A 13 3.74 -1.73 -7.01
CA ALA A 13 2.69 -2.64 -7.48
C ALA A 13 3.00 -4.13 -7.18
N ILE A 14 4.26 -4.55 -7.33
CA ILE A 14 4.70 -5.89 -6.92
C ILE A 14 4.57 -6.05 -5.40
N SER A 15 4.91 -5.02 -4.62
CA SER A 15 4.79 -5.03 -3.17
C SER A 15 3.35 -5.20 -2.72
N ASP A 16 2.38 -4.56 -3.36
CA ASP A 16 0.94 -4.73 -3.10
C ASP A 16 0.49 -6.19 -3.37
N VAL A 17 0.90 -6.74 -4.51
CA VAL A 17 0.64 -8.17 -4.80
C VAL A 17 1.27 -9.06 -3.73
N LEU A 18 2.52 -8.79 -3.34
CA LEU A 18 3.22 -9.55 -2.30
C LEU A 18 2.53 -9.43 -0.94
N HIS A 19 2.08 -8.24 -0.55
CA HIS A 19 1.34 -8.04 0.70
C HIS A 19 0.10 -8.95 0.73
N THR A 20 -0.69 -8.92 -0.34
CA THR A 20 -1.87 -9.78 -0.48
C THR A 20 -1.49 -11.27 -0.38
N GLN A 21 -0.47 -11.72 -1.12
CA GLN A 21 -0.07 -13.14 -1.09
C GLN A 21 0.46 -13.56 0.28
N ILE A 22 1.30 -12.75 0.91
CA ILE A 22 1.93 -13.06 2.19
C ILE A 22 0.90 -13.09 3.32
N MET A 23 0.09 -12.04 3.44
CA MET A 23 -0.89 -11.94 4.54
C MET A 23 -2.02 -12.96 4.39
N TRP A 24 -2.54 -13.16 3.17
CA TRP A 24 -3.72 -14.00 2.99
C TRP A 24 -3.43 -15.47 2.67
N LYS A 25 -2.27 -15.81 2.08
CA LYS A 25 -1.95 -17.22 1.75
C LYS A 25 -0.93 -17.84 2.69
N VAL A 26 0.00 -17.07 3.24
CA VAL A 26 1.08 -17.60 4.11
C VAL A 26 0.73 -17.39 5.58
N PHE A 27 0.41 -16.15 5.97
CA PHE A 27 0.16 -15.76 7.36
C PHE A 27 -1.32 -15.64 7.72
N ASN A 28 -2.22 -16.27 6.96
CA ASN A 28 -3.67 -16.09 7.08
C ASN A 28 -4.20 -16.17 8.51
N ASN A 29 -3.84 -17.24 9.24
CA ASN A 29 -4.29 -17.45 10.61
C ASN A 29 -3.81 -16.34 11.55
N PHE A 30 -2.54 -15.96 11.44
CA PHE A 30 -1.97 -14.87 12.23
C PHE A 30 -2.67 -13.55 11.91
N TYR A 31 -2.89 -13.27 10.64
CA TYR A 31 -3.50 -12.03 10.17
C TYR A 31 -4.93 -11.86 10.66
N ILE A 32 -5.73 -12.93 10.61
CA ILE A 32 -7.10 -12.94 11.15
C ILE A 32 -7.10 -12.71 12.67
N ILE A 33 -6.21 -13.38 13.41
CA ILE A 33 -6.09 -13.20 14.87
C ILE A 33 -5.70 -11.76 15.19
N LEU A 34 -4.70 -11.22 14.48
CA LEU A 34 -4.25 -9.84 14.65
C LEU A 34 -5.38 -8.85 14.38
N GLY A 35 -6.14 -9.03 13.30
CA GLY A 35 -7.32 -8.22 13.00
C GLY A 35 -8.36 -8.24 14.12
N GLY A 36 -8.63 -9.42 14.70
CA GLY A 36 -9.52 -9.56 15.86
C GLY A 36 -9.03 -8.84 17.12
N LEU A 37 -7.72 -8.90 17.41
CA LEU A 37 -7.12 -8.19 18.54
C LEU A 37 -7.14 -6.66 18.34
N ILE A 38 -6.84 -6.19 17.13
CA ILE A 38 -6.96 -4.77 16.78
C ILE A 38 -8.41 -4.33 16.95
N GLN A 39 -9.38 -5.11 16.45
CA GLN A 39 -10.81 -4.80 16.58
C GLN A 39 -11.28 -4.72 18.03
N GLN A 40 -10.75 -5.55 18.93
CA GLN A 40 -11.06 -5.45 20.36
C GLN A 40 -10.50 -4.17 21.00
N THR A 41 -9.41 -3.63 20.45
CA THR A 41 -8.73 -2.43 20.95
C THR A 41 -9.31 -1.15 20.34
N THR A 42 -9.67 -1.20 19.06
CA THR A 42 -10.30 -0.09 18.32
C THR A 42 -11.81 -0.09 18.52
N LYS A 43 -12.43 1.06 18.75
CA LYS A 43 -13.85 1.13 19.14
C LYS A 43 -14.82 1.01 17.96
N THR A 44 -14.32 1.08 16.72
CA THR A 44 -15.13 1.03 15.50
C THR A 44 -14.44 0.28 14.38
N THR A 45 -15.22 -0.30 13.46
CA THR A 45 -14.70 -0.98 12.26
C THR A 45 -13.82 -0.07 11.41
N TRP A 46 -14.18 1.22 11.31
CA TRP A 46 -13.38 2.19 10.58
C TRP A 46 -11.98 2.38 11.19
N GLN A 47 -11.87 2.38 12.52
CA GLN A 47 -10.58 2.46 13.19
C GLN A 47 -9.74 1.19 12.98
N THR A 48 -10.39 0.01 13.01
CA THR A 48 -9.72 -1.27 12.69
C THR A 48 -9.18 -1.26 11.26
N TRP A 49 -10.00 -0.81 10.31
CA TRP A 49 -9.63 -0.68 8.90
C TRP A 49 -8.48 0.30 8.72
N LEU A 50 -8.53 1.49 9.34
CA LEU A 50 -7.45 2.47 9.27
C LEU A 50 -6.13 1.91 9.82
N ALA A 51 -6.19 1.11 10.89
CA ALA A 51 -5.01 0.43 11.43
C ALA A 51 -4.45 -0.60 10.44
N HIS A 52 -5.31 -1.34 9.75
CA HIS A 52 -4.92 -2.26 8.68
C HIS A 52 -4.22 -1.53 7.53
N GLU A 53 -4.80 -0.44 7.00
CA GLU A 53 -4.18 0.37 5.94
C GLU A 53 -2.83 0.96 6.38
N THR A 54 -2.72 1.38 7.64
CA THR A 54 -1.45 1.88 8.20
C THR A 54 -0.38 0.79 8.23
N MET A 55 -0.77 -0.45 8.54
CA MET A 55 0.14 -1.60 8.51
C MET A 55 0.56 -1.97 7.08
N GLU A 56 -0.35 -1.91 6.12
CA GLU A 56 -0.07 -2.13 4.70
C GLU A 56 0.90 -1.07 4.15
N ALA A 57 0.63 0.21 4.43
CA ALA A 57 1.57 1.29 4.12
C ALA A 57 2.94 1.07 4.78
N GLY A 58 2.96 0.61 6.05
CA GLY A 58 4.19 0.24 6.76
C GLY A 58 4.95 -0.91 6.09
N PHE A 59 4.24 -1.89 5.53
CA PHE A 59 4.82 -2.97 4.74
C PHE A 59 5.49 -2.41 3.47
N HIS A 60 4.81 -1.53 2.73
CA HIS A 60 5.39 -0.87 1.55
C HIS A 60 6.61 -0.03 1.88
N PHE A 61 6.57 0.72 2.98
CA PHE A 61 7.74 1.47 3.47
C PHE A 61 8.96 0.56 3.60
N ILE A 62 8.83 -0.59 4.27
CA ILE A 62 9.93 -1.53 4.50
C ILE A 62 10.43 -2.09 3.18
N VAL A 63 9.54 -2.62 2.34
CA VAL A 63 9.91 -3.26 1.07
C VAL A 63 10.65 -2.28 0.16
N LEU A 64 10.09 -1.08 -0.06
CA LEU A 64 10.68 -0.11 -0.98
C LEU A 64 11.99 0.48 -0.42
N SER A 65 12.07 0.71 0.89
CA SER A 65 13.32 1.18 1.52
C SER A 65 14.46 0.20 1.32
N ILE A 66 14.19 -1.11 1.42
CA ILE A 66 15.18 -2.16 1.22
C ILE A 66 15.57 -2.28 -0.26
N VAL A 67 14.61 -2.35 -1.17
CA VAL A 67 14.88 -2.55 -2.60
C VAL A 67 15.68 -1.39 -3.19
N PHE A 68 15.37 -0.15 -2.81
CA PHE A 68 16.05 1.04 -3.32
C PHE A 68 17.20 1.52 -2.44
N LEU A 69 17.44 0.86 -1.30
CA LEU A 69 18.40 1.28 -0.27
C LEU A 69 18.23 2.77 0.12
N ASN A 70 16.99 3.25 0.11
CA ASN A 70 16.66 4.65 0.30
C ASN A 70 15.34 4.79 1.09
N PRO A 71 15.40 5.23 2.37
CA PRO A 71 14.20 5.38 3.20
C PRO A 71 13.26 6.48 2.70
N VAL A 72 13.75 7.46 1.93
CA VAL A 72 12.90 8.52 1.36
C VAL A 72 11.95 7.94 0.32
N VAL A 73 12.43 7.03 -0.53
CA VAL A 73 11.59 6.33 -1.52
C VAL A 73 10.53 5.49 -0.80
N GLY A 74 10.91 4.78 0.26
CA GLY A 74 9.97 4.02 1.08
C GLY A 74 8.89 4.89 1.71
N ILE A 75 9.25 6.03 2.30
CA ILE A 75 8.28 6.95 2.93
C ILE A 75 7.30 7.47 1.87
N GLN A 76 7.82 7.88 0.72
CA GLN A 76 6.99 8.38 -0.38
C GLN A 76 6.01 7.32 -0.88
N ALA A 77 6.47 6.08 -1.07
CA ALA A 77 5.65 4.94 -1.48
C ALA A 77 4.55 4.60 -0.47
N ALA A 78 4.90 4.50 0.80
CA ALA A 78 3.93 4.22 1.87
C ALA A 78 2.86 5.31 1.98
N LEU A 79 3.27 6.58 1.91
CA LEU A 79 2.35 7.70 2.02
C LEU A 79 1.40 7.78 0.83
N ILE A 80 1.91 7.66 -0.41
CA ILE A 80 1.03 7.74 -1.58
C ILE A 80 0.05 6.57 -1.63
N HIS A 81 0.50 5.36 -1.30
CA HIS A 81 -0.35 4.17 -1.26
C HIS A 81 -1.49 4.35 -0.25
N PHE A 82 -1.15 4.70 0.99
CA PHE A 82 -2.13 4.98 2.05
C PHE A 82 -3.12 6.08 1.69
N VAL A 83 -2.65 7.15 1.04
CA VAL A 83 -3.53 8.24 0.59
C VAL A 83 -4.53 7.73 -0.45
N ILE A 84 -4.12 6.84 -1.35
CA ILE A 84 -5.01 6.24 -2.34
C ILE A 84 -6.02 5.32 -1.64
N ASP A 85 -5.58 4.45 -0.72
CA ASP A 85 -6.46 3.54 0.04
C ASP A 85 -7.60 4.29 0.75
N VAL A 86 -7.22 5.34 1.49
CA VAL A 86 -8.18 6.23 2.16
C VAL A 86 -9.09 6.94 1.17
N SER A 87 -8.53 7.45 0.07
CA SER A 87 -9.29 8.22 -0.90
C SER A 87 -10.32 7.36 -1.64
N HIS A 88 -9.91 6.21 -2.17
CA HIS A 88 -10.80 5.37 -2.93
C HIS A 88 -11.86 4.73 -2.02
N THR A 89 -11.52 4.36 -0.78
CA THR A 89 -12.49 3.83 0.18
C THR A 89 -13.60 4.83 0.53
N VAL A 90 -13.28 6.12 0.60
CA VAL A 90 -14.26 7.17 0.89
C VAL A 90 -15.06 7.57 -0.36
N LEU A 91 -14.42 7.65 -1.52
CA LEU A 91 -14.99 8.28 -2.72
C LEU A 91 -15.58 7.28 -3.73
N ILE A 92 -15.10 6.03 -3.76
CA ILE A 92 -15.45 5.06 -4.78
C ILE A 92 -15.95 3.77 -4.12
N ARG A 93 -17.20 3.40 -4.40
CA ARG A 93 -17.81 2.17 -3.85
C ARG A 93 -17.78 1.05 -4.88
N ASN A 94 -17.69 -0.19 -4.41
CA ASN A 94 -17.79 -1.42 -5.20
C ASN A 94 -16.71 -1.60 -6.28
N MET A 95 -15.48 -1.20 -5.98
CA MET A 95 -14.35 -1.42 -6.88
C MET A 95 -13.89 -2.88 -6.84
N GLY A 96 -13.67 -3.48 -8.01
CA GLY A 96 -13.07 -4.81 -8.12
C GLY A 96 -11.56 -4.79 -7.85
N GLU A 97 -10.95 -5.96 -7.58
CA GLU A 97 -9.51 -6.06 -7.29
C GLU A 97 -8.62 -5.50 -8.42
N ILE A 98 -8.98 -5.75 -9.69
CA ILE A 98 -8.20 -5.26 -10.85
C ILE A 98 -8.32 -3.74 -10.97
N GLU A 99 -9.52 -3.20 -10.76
CA GLU A 99 -9.77 -1.75 -10.83
C GLU A 99 -9.01 -1.02 -9.72
N HIS A 100 -8.97 -1.59 -8.52
CA HIS A 100 -8.20 -1.11 -7.38
C HIS A 100 -6.71 -1.06 -7.74
N ARG A 101 -6.12 -2.19 -8.18
CA ARG A 101 -4.68 -2.23 -8.50
C ARG A 101 -4.32 -1.32 -9.67
N ALA A 102 -5.21 -1.19 -10.65
CA ALA A 102 -5.02 -0.25 -11.75
C ALA A 102 -5.04 1.21 -11.28
N LEU A 103 -5.93 1.57 -10.36
CA LEU A 103 -5.97 2.90 -9.75
C LEU A 103 -4.65 3.20 -9.04
N HIS A 104 -4.18 2.29 -8.19
CA HIS A 104 -2.90 2.43 -7.49
C HIS A 104 -1.77 2.63 -8.49
N PHE A 105 -1.60 1.71 -9.44
CA PHE A 105 -0.50 1.79 -10.41
C PHE A 105 -0.49 3.10 -11.20
N VAL A 106 -1.65 3.60 -11.63
CA VAL A 106 -1.75 4.86 -12.38
C VAL A 106 -1.40 6.06 -11.51
N ILE A 107 -2.02 6.20 -10.34
CA ILE A 107 -1.84 7.39 -9.49
C ILE A 107 -0.44 7.42 -8.88
N GLU A 108 0.07 6.28 -8.41
CA GLU A 108 1.43 6.15 -7.88
C GLU A 108 2.47 6.46 -8.97
N SER A 109 2.27 5.97 -10.20
CA SER A 109 3.14 6.31 -11.33
C SER A 109 3.17 7.81 -11.61
N LEU A 110 2.00 8.46 -11.66
CA LEU A 110 1.91 9.91 -11.85
C LEU A 110 2.64 10.66 -10.73
N PHE A 111 2.44 10.25 -9.49
CA PHE A 111 3.12 10.83 -8.33
C PHE A 111 4.66 10.72 -8.46
N PHE A 112 5.19 9.54 -8.80
CA PHE A 112 6.63 9.38 -8.94
C PHE A 112 7.21 10.05 -10.18
N ILE A 113 6.46 10.17 -11.27
CA ILE A 113 6.86 10.97 -12.44
C ILE A 113 7.09 12.43 -12.01
N LEU A 114 6.21 12.99 -11.19
CA LEU A 114 6.33 14.38 -10.72
C LEU A 114 7.59 14.61 -9.87
N ILE A 115 8.05 13.60 -9.13
CA ILE A 115 9.21 13.69 -8.22
C ILE A 115 10.52 13.33 -8.92
N TYR A 116 10.52 12.27 -9.73
CA TYR A 116 11.74 11.64 -10.27
C TYR A 116 11.80 11.59 -11.81
N GLY A 117 10.83 12.20 -12.50
CA GLY A 117 10.72 12.13 -13.96
C GLY A 117 11.66 13.04 -14.76
N PHE A 118 12.32 14.00 -14.10
CA PHE A 118 13.12 15.05 -14.73
C PHE A 118 14.63 14.85 -14.50
#